data_AF-A0A5J5IWK9-F1
#
_entry.id   AF-A0A5J5IWK9-F1
#
_cell.length_a   1.000
_cell.length_b   1.000
_cell.length_c   1.000
_cell.angle_alpha   90.00
_cell.angle_beta   90.00
_cell.angle_gamma   90.00
#
_symmetry.space_group_name_H-M   'P 1'
#
loop_
_entity.id
_entity.type
_entity.pdbx_description
1 polymer ?
#
loop_
_entity_poly.entity_id
_entity_poly.type
_entity_poly.pdbx_seq_one_letter_code
_entity_poly.pdbx_strand_id
1 'polypeptide(L)'
;MDLNEHIIAAVDRYWADDVHILGAWSDGEASACVVYSRTIDPALILGQRFEFNAAAADGTVEGYARDIAINLAEPIGAAAKASRQDQYGILWVALRGSDPPPRLPADVADRVS
;
A
#
# COMPACT_ATOMS: atom_id res chain seq x y z
N MET A 1 -11.63 4.76 13.38
CA MET A 1 -10.37 4.32 12.76
C MET A 1 -10.57 4.47 11.27
N ASP A 2 -9.72 5.22 10.58
CA ASP A 2 -9.82 5.36 9.12
C ASP A 2 -9.21 4.15 8.40
N LEU A 3 -9.42 4.04 7.08
CA LEU A 3 -8.94 2.88 6.31
C LEU A 3 -7.41 2.67 6.46
N ASN A 4 -6.63 3.73 6.54
CA ASN A 4 -5.17 3.63 6.68
C ASN A 4 -4.81 3.01 8.03
N GLU A 5 -5.46 3.47 9.11
CA GLU A 5 -5.26 2.93 10.45
C GLU A 5 -5.69 1.45 10.54
N HIS A 6 -6.77 1.06 9.86
CA HIS A 6 -7.18 -0.35 9.76
C HIS A 6 -6.13 -1.21 9.03
N ILE A 7 -5.55 -0.70 7.94
CA ILE A 7 -4.51 -1.41 7.18
C ILE A 7 -3.24 -1.56 8.03
N ILE A 8 -2.77 -0.48 8.66
CA ILE A 8 -1.60 -0.51 9.54
C ILE A 8 -1.80 -1.52 10.67
N ALA A 9 -2.94 -1.47 11.36
CA ALA A 9 -3.25 -2.39 12.44
C ALA A 9 -3.33 -3.86 11.97
N ALA A 10 -3.81 -4.12 10.75
CA ALA A 10 -3.84 -5.45 10.18
C ALA A 10 -2.43 -5.96 9.84
N VAL A 11 -1.59 -5.12 9.25
CA VAL A 11 -0.18 -5.46 8.95
C VAL A 11 0.59 -5.73 10.23
N ASP A 12 0.51 -4.83 11.22
CA ASP A 12 1.19 -5.00 12.51
C ASP A 12 0.76 -6.27 13.25
N ARG A 13 -0.50 -6.67 13.07
CA ARG A 13 -1.05 -7.85 13.74
C ARG A 13 -0.64 -9.16 13.09
N TYR A 14 -0.57 -9.20 11.76
CA TYR A 14 -0.45 -10.46 11.01
C TYR A 14 0.88 -10.62 10.26
N TRP A 15 1.58 -9.52 9.96
CA TRP A 15 2.69 -9.48 9.01
C TRP A 15 3.81 -8.50 9.41
N ALA A 16 3.92 -8.13 10.69
CA ALA A 16 4.90 -7.14 11.16
C ALA A 16 6.37 -7.52 10.86
N ASP A 17 6.66 -8.83 10.80
CA ASP A 17 7.99 -9.36 10.50
C ASP A 17 8.30 -9.40 8.99
N ASP A 18 7.27 -9.32 8.14
CA ASP A 18 7.38 -9.47 6.69
C ASP A 18 7.19 -8.15 5.93
N VAL A 19 6.39 -7.23 6.49
CA VAL A 19 5.98 -5.97 5.87
C VAL A 19 6.23 -4.82 6.85
N HIS A 20 6.94 -3.78 6.37
CA HIS A 20 7.20 -2.57 7.15
C HIS A 20 6.54 -1.38 6.46
N ILE A 21 5.51 -0.81 7.10
CA ILE A 21 4.81 0.38 6.59
C ILE A 21 5.67 1.61 6.86
N LEU A 22 6.07 2.30 5.78
CA LEU A 22 6.83 3.55 5.84
C LEU A 22 5.90 4.76 5.88
N GLY A 23 4.73 4.65 5.25
CA GLY A 23 3.69 5.66 5.28
C GLY A 23 2.35 5.15 4.75
N ALA A 24 1.26 5.70 5.27
CA ALA A 24 -0.07 5.49 4.72
C ALA A 24 -0.89 6.79 4.80
N TRP A 25 -1.66 7.10 3.76
CA TRP A 25 -2.50 8.29 3.70
C TRP A 25 -3.68 8.09 2.76
N SER A 26 -4.71 8.92 2.90
CA SER A 26 -5.85 8.92 2.00
C SER A 26 -5.61 9.82 0.78
N ASP A 27 -5.96 9.31 -0.41
CA ASP A 27 -5.89 10.01 -1.71
C ASP A 27 -7.30 10.16 -2.30
N GLY A 28 -8.25 10.60 -1.45
CA GLY A 28 -9.69 10.57 -1.68
C GLY A 28 -10.48 9.98 -0.51
N GLU A 29 -11.82 10.06 -0.56
CA GLU A 29 -12.71 9.69 0.56
C GLU A 29 -12.73 8.17 0.86
N ALA A 30 -12.43 7.34 -0.13
CA ALA A 30 -12.45 5.88 -0.02
C ALA A 30 -11.15 5.22 -0.50
N SER A 31 -10.05 5.96 -0.58
CA SER A 31 -8.77 5.45 -1.05
C SER A 31 -7.70 5.52 0.04
N ALA A 32 -6.81 4.54 0.02
CA ALA A 32 -5.63 4.48 0.87
C ALA A 32 -4.41 4.25 -0.02
N CYS A 33 -3.40 5.08 0.15
CA CYS A 33 -2.08 4.90 -0.41
C CYS A 33 -1.17 4.38 0.68
N VAL A 34 -0.44 3.31 0.38
CA VAL A 34 0.47 2.66 1.32
C VAL A 34 1.84 2.57 0.68
N VAL A 35 2.85 3.03 1.40
CA VAL A 35 4.26 2.88 1.05
C VAL A 35 4.90 1.96 2.08
N TYR A 36 5.60 0.94 1.60
CA TYR A 36 6.09 -0.13 2.45
C TYR A 36 7.35 -0.78 1.86
N SER A 37 8.11 -1.45 2.72
CA SER A 37 9.14 -2.39 2.32
C SER A 37 8.79 -3.79 2.81
N ARG A 38 9.49 -4.80 2.30
CA ARG A 38 9.33 -6.18 2.75
C ARG A 38 10.65 -6.83 3.07
N THR A 39 10.61 -7.79 3.97
CA THR A 39 11.79 -8.57 4.37
C THR A 39 12.33 -9.45 3.24
N ILE A 40 11.47 -9.91 2.31
CA ILE A 40 11.88 -10.75 1.18
C ILE A 40 12.67 -10.00 0.10
N ASP A 41 12.44 -8.68 -0.04
CA ASP A 41 13.12 -7.81 -1.01
C ASP A 41 13.41 -6.42 -0.43
N PRO A 42 14.29 -6.32 0.58
CA PRO A 42 14.49 -5.12 1.39
C PRO A 42 15.11 -3.95 0.62
N ALA A 43 15.61 -4.18 -0.59
CA ALA A 43 16.14 -3.13 -1.46
C ALA A 43 15.04 -2.36 -2.23
N LEU A 44 13.78 -2.82 -2.17
CA LEU A 44 12.66 -2.20 -2.85
C LEU A 44 11.75 -1.49 -1.85
N ILE A 45 11.44 -0.23 -2.18
CA ILE A 45 10.32 0.48 -1.57
C ILE A 45 9.15 0.39 -2.55
N LEU A 46 8.03 -0.13 -2.06
CA LEU A 46 6.83 -0.38 -2.84
C LEU A 46 5.74 0.62 -2.46
N GLY A 47 4.95 1.03 -3.44
CA GLY A 47 3.78 1.88 -3.25
C GLY A 47 2.56 1.23 -3.85
N GLN A 48 1.41 1.28 -3.17
CA GLN A 48 0.16 0.80 -3.74
C GLN A 48 -1.01 1.70 -3.32
N ARG A 49 -1.90 1.98 -4.28
CA ARG A 49 -3.18 2.66 -4.02
C ARG A 49 -4.29 1.61 -3.99
N PHE A 50 -5.08 1.66 -2.93
CA PHE A 50 -6.26 0.84 -2.71
C PHE A 50 -7.49 1.74 -2.74
N GLU A 51 -8.59 1.20 -3.26
CA GLU A 51 -9.89 1.86 -3.27
C GLU A 51 -10.89 0.94 -2.59
N PHE A 52 -11.30 1.33 -1.39
CA PHE A 52 -12.33 0.61 -0.66
C PHE A 52 -13.63 0.65 -1.44
N ASN A 53 -14.16 -0.55 -1.67
CA ASN A 53 -15.48 -0.73 -2.23
C ASN A 53 -16.32 -1.51 -1.22
N ALA A 54 -17.36 -0.87 -0.67
CA ALA A 54 -18.26 -1.51 0.30
C ALA A 54 -19.00 -2.74 -0.27
N ALA A 55 -18.96 -2.96 -1.58
CA ALA A 55 -19.45 -4.19 -2.22
C ALA A 55 -18.44 -5.36 -2.21
N ALA A 56 -17.22 -5.18 -1.69
CA ALA A 56 -16.21 -6.24 -1.57
C ALA A 56 -16.55 -7.26 -0.46
N ALA A 57 -15.95 -8.45 -0.53
CA ALA A 57 -16.40 -9.73 0.04
C ALA A 57 -17.10 -9.72 1.42
N ASP A 58 -16.54 -9.03 2.42
CA ASP A 58 -17.09 -8.98 3.78
C ASP A 58 -17.87 -7.68 4.09
N GLY A 59 -17.87 -6.71 3.17
CA GLY A 59 -18.52 -5.40 3.29
C GLY A 59 -18.00 -4.50 4.43
N THR A 60 -17.04 -4.99 5.22
CA THR A 60 -16.45 -4.30 6.37
C THR A 60 -15.08 -3.74 6.01
N VAL A 61 -14.74 -2.61 6.64
CA VAL A 61 -13.42 -1.98 6.49
C VAL A 61 -12.33 -2.89 7.07
N GLU A 62 -12.64 -3.62 8.15
CA GLU A 62 -11.74 -4.58 8.79
C GLU A 62 -11.41 -5.78 7.90
N GLY A 63 -12.41 -6.35 7.22
CA GLY A 63 -12.20 -7.43 6.27
C GLY A 63 -11.33 -6.97 5.10
N TYR A 64 -11.66 -5.81 4.54
CA TYR A 64 -10.89 -5.23 3.45
C TYR A 64 -9.43 -4.91 3.83
N ALA A 65 -9.20 -4.37 5.03
CA ALA A 65 -7.86 -4.11 5.54
C ALA A 65 -7.04 -5.39 5.75
N ARG A 66 -7.69 -6.49 6.17
CA ARG A 66 -7.03 -7.81 6.29
C ARG A 66 -6.60 -8.32 4.92
N ASP A 67 -7.45 -8.21 3.91
CA ASP A 67 -7.12 -8.63 2.54
C ASP A 67 -5.99 -7.79 1.96
N ILE A 68 -5.96 -6.48 2.24
CA ILE A 68 -4.82 -5.62 1.89
C ILE A 68 -3.54 -6.11 2.56
N ALA A 69 -3.56 -6.39 3.86
CA ALA A 69 -2.37 -6.84 4.58
C ALA A 69 -1.78 -8.13 3.97
N ILE A 70 -2.63 -9.06 3.53
CA ILE A 70 -2.21 -10.26 2.79
C ILE A 70 -1.55 -9.86 1.46
N ASN A 71 -2.21 -9.02 0.66
CA ASN A 71 -1.69 -8.58 -0.64
C ASN A 71 -0.33 -7.87 -0.52
N LEU A 72 -0.11 -7.10 0.56
CA LEU A 72 1.17 -6.42 0.79
C LEU A 72 2.30 -7.40 1.06
N ALA A 73 2.02 -8.52 1.75
CA ALA A 73 3.01 -9.56 2.02
C ALA A 73 3.32 -10.43 0.78
N GLU A 74 2.39 -10.54 -0.17
CA GLU A 74 2.57 -11.38 -1.36
C GLU A 74 3.60 -10.81 -2.36
N PRO A 75 4.43 -11.66 -3.00
CA PRO A 75 5.31 -11.22 -4.07
C PRO A 75 4.52 -10.53 -5.20
N ILE A 76 5.03 -9.40 -5.69
CA ILE A 76 4.32 -8.57 -6.68
C ILE A 76 4.07 -9.26 -8.03
N GLY A 77 4.81 -10.34 -8.34
CA GLY A 77 4.56 -11.22 -9.48
C GLY A 77 4.27 -10.48 -10.79
N ALA A 78 3.10 -10.76 -11.39
CA ALA A 78 2.68 -10.12 -12.64
C ALA A 78 2.37 -8.62 -12.50
N ALA A 79 2.03 -8.13 -11.29
CA ALA A 79 1.75 -6.72 -11.05
C ALA A 79 2.98 -5.83 -11.26
N ALA A 80 4.19 -6.41 -11.18
CA ALA A 80 5.44 -5.74 -11.53
C ALA A 80 5.43 -5.20 -12.97
N LYS A 81 4.72 -5.85 -13.91
CA LYS A 81 4.66 -5.42 -15.32
C LYS A 81 3.88 -4.12 -15.51
N ALA A 82 2.95 -3.82 -14.61
CA ALA A 82 2.15 -2.59 -14.61
C ALA A 82 2.66 -1.58 -13.56
N SER A 83 3.92 -1.74 -13.12
CA SER A 83 4.51 -0.85 -12.12
C SER A 83 5.18 0.36 -12.75
N ARG A 84 5.26 1.45 -11.97
CA ARG A 84 5.99 2.67 -12.34
C ARG A 84 6.81 3.13 -11.15
N GLN A 85 8.09 3.41 -11.39
CA GLN A 85 8.93 4.02 -10.37
C GLN A 85 8.75 5.54 -10.38
N ASP A 86 8.63 6.15 -9.20
CA ASP A 86 8.57 7.61 -9.05
C ASP A 86 9.96 8.23 -8.79
N GLN A 87 9.99 9.56 -8.59
CA GLN A 87 11.22 10.32 -8.36
C GLN A 87 11.91 10.00 -7.02
N TYR A 88 11.20 9.37 -6.08
CA TYR A 88 11.71 8.95 -4.77
C TYR A 88 12.18 7.49 -4.79
N GLY A 89 12.16 6.85 -5.96
CA GLY A 89 12.56 5.46 -6.10
C GLY A 89 11.47 4.46 -5.70
N ILE A 90 10.26 4.90 -5.34
CA ILE A 90 9.15 4.02 -4.98
C ILE A 90 8.61 3.33 -6.23
N LEU A 91 8.54 2.00 -6.19
CA LEU A 91 7.90 1.22 -7.23
C LEU A 91 6.40 1.12 -6.95
N TRP A 92 5.62 1.93 -7.65
CA TRP A 92 4.16 1.91 -7.54
C TRP A 92 3.58 0.74 -8.32
N VAL A 93 2.93 -0.20 -7.63
CA VAL A 93 2.34 -1.40 -8.22
C VAL A 93 0.84 -1.25 -8.44
N ALA A 94 0.33 -1.98 -9.43
CA ALA A 94 -1.09 -2.05 -9.77
C ALA A 94 -1.75 -0.67 -10.07
N LEU A 95 -0.99 0.29 -10.60
CA LEU A 95 -1.55 1.54 -11.12
C LEU A 95 -2.49 1.24 -12.29
N ARG A 96 -3.67 1.89 -12.31
CA ARG A 96 -4.64 1.69 -13.39
C ARG A 96 -4.22 2.50 -14.62
N GLY A 97 -3.81 1.79 -15.67
CA GLY A 97 -3.56 2.40 -16.99
C GLY A 97 -2.52 3.52 -16.96
N SER A 98 -2.96 4.75 -17.25
CA SER A 98 -2.11 5.94 -17.32
C SER A 98 -2.06 6.76 -16.03
N ASP A 99 -2.69 6.31 -14.95
CA ASP A 99 -2.76 7.08 -13.71
C ASP A 99 -1.35 7.44 -13.20
N PRO A 100 -1.13 8.70 -12.78
CA PRO A 100 0.13 9.08 -12.18
C PRO A 100 0.29 8.41 -10.81
N PRO A 101 1.54 8.17 -10.36
CA PRO A 101 1.79 7.85 -8.96
C PRO A 101 1.11 8.86 -8.02
N PRO A 102 0.53 8.41 -6.90
CA PRO A 102 -0.01 9.29 -5.88
C PRO A 102 1.04 10.30 -5.39
N ARG A 103 0.60 11.50 -5.06
CA ARG A 103 1.48 12.50 -4.46
C ARG A 103 1.85 12.08 -3.04
N LEU A 104 3.13 11.99 -2.74
CA LEU A 104 3.61 11.71 -1.39
C LEU A 104 3.35 12.90 -0.46
N PRO A 105 2.79 12.67 0.75
CA PRO A 105 2.86 13.59 1.86
C PRO A 105 4.31 13.88 2.25
N ALA A 106 4.57 15.08 2.78
CA ALA A 106 5.93 15.52 3.12
C ALA A 106 6.60 14.62 4.16
N ASP A 107 5.84 14.20 5.19
CA ASP A 107 6.32 13.32 6.25
C ASP A 107 6.67 11.91 5.75
N VAL A 108 6.01 11.44 4.69
CA VAL A 108 6.34 10.17 4.04
C VAL A 108 7.56 10.34 3.14
N ALA A 109 7.63 11.44 2.38
CA ALA A 109 8.78 11.75 1.52
C ALA A 109 10.10 11.80 2.30
N ASP A 110 10.09 12.37 3.51
CA ASP A 110 11.27 12.44 4.38
C ASP A 110 11.74 11.07 4.90
N ARG A 111 10.86 10.05 4.94
CA ARG A 111 11.19 8.69 5.41
C ARG A 111 11.73 7.79 4.32
N VAL A 112 11.46 8.12 3.05
CA VAL A 112 11.82 7.30 1.89
C VAL A 112 12.96 7.92 1.07
N SER A 113 13.38 9.13 1.40
CA SER A 113 14.54 9.84 0.81
C SER A 113 15.83 9.48 1.54
#